data_AF-A0A4Q1D5I9-F1
#
_entry.id   AF-A0A4Q1D5I9-F1
#
_cell.length_a   1.000
_cell.length_b   1.000
_cell.length_c   1.000
_cell.angle_alpha   90.00
_cell.angle_beta   90.00
_cell.angle_gamma   90.00
#
_symmetry.space_group_name_H-M   'P 1'
#
loop_
_entity.id
_entity.type
_entity.pdbx_description
1 polymer ?
#
loop_
_entity_poly.entity_id
_entity_poly.type
_entity_poly.pdbx_seq_one_letter_code
_entity_poly.pdbx_strand_id
1 'polypeptide(L)'
;MDSAELAAFLFQQIEETIGFKQYVSTVNISYDHGNTYGNEYIQVIYRVTGNDQFEQLPFNERNSMFQMASTYVFTLATNRKRFEEKEKLWRIIAFRYIYESLMSYAALKLEKHLDPESVVIKIKGIDLWPMSNYAEKFFLTDTTDRYSNAMLSDFDIDIVQWNKLHELANNSKKIYDKEKKRFTITAAEITSISYLNSNSVYATLLRYNVPIKIKGVKTIDATYIHTLKLTEALKKEMNAGDWAICRPSVCERILTYLYDHYLLSEKESIINHQQSEYLKNFAVQEGDIVQLQDKRIVVVCSVFFDSNHSANLKYVNLKTNLETGERTRVIEIGKALYHLKRKDFLDFMSSIAVKHLSILDKWMAKRKTKLMFSPFEPDLVKGLPH
;
A
#
# COMPACT_ATOMS: atom_id res chain seq x y z
N MET A 1 5.10 1.83 43.67
CA MET A 1 6.29 1.14 44.24
C MET A 1 7.36 1.01 43.17
N ASP A 2 7.00 0.57 41.96
CA ASP A 2 7.93 0.32 40.84
C ASP A 2 8.78 1.53 40.41
N SER A 3 8.30 2.77 40.56
CA SER A 3 9.10 3.97 40.27
C SER A 3 10.26 4.17 41.24
N ALA A 4 10.02 3.95 42.54
CA ALA A 4 11.02 4.11 43.60
C ALA A 4 12.05 2.98 43.53
N GLU A 5 11.61 1.77 43.22
CA GLU A 5 12.49 0.61 43.05
C GLU A 5 13.38 0.74 41.81
N LEU A 6 12.86 1.19 40.68
CA LEU A 6 13.65 1.48 39.49
C LEU A 6 14.68 2.60 39.75
N ALA A 7 14.29 3.64 40.48
CA ALA A 7 15.20 4.70 40.88
C ALA A 7 16.31 4.18 41.81
N ALA A 8 15.96 3.37 42.81
CA ALA A 8 16.92 2.75 43.71
C ALA A 8 17.92 1.86 42.95
N PHE A 9 17.42 1.01 42.05
CA PHE A 9 18.24 0.19 41.17
C PHE A 9 19.24 1.05 40.36
N LEU A 10 18.76 2.10 39.69
CA LEU A 10 19.63 2.96 38.88
C LEU A 10 20.65 3.73 39.71
N PHE A 11 20.24 4.28 40.86
CA PHE A 11 21.15 5.04 41.71
C PHE A 11 22.26 4.18 42.26
N GLN A 12 21.93 2.97 42.70
CA GLN A 12 22.91 2.02 43.22
C GLN A 12 23.92 1.62 42.14
N GLN A 13 23.45 1.33 40.92
CA GLN A 13 24.31 1.02 39.77
C GLN A 13 25.25 2.17 39.39
N ILE A 14 24.73 3.40 39.38
CA ILE A 14 25.52 4.61 39.09
C ILE A 14 26.60 4.83 40.16
N GLU A 15 26.24 4.71 41.43
CA GLU A 15 27.19 4.88 42.54
C GLU A 15 28.32 3.84 42.49
N GLU A 16 27.99 2.57 42.24
CA GLU A 16 28.99 1.51 42.05
C GLU A 16 29.89 1.81 40.85
N THR A 17 29.31 2.22 39.72
CA THR A 17 30.07 2.58 38.51
C THR A 17 31.02 3.75 38.75
N ILE A 18 30.59 4.76 39.50
CA ILE A 18 31.43 5.90 39.87
C ILE A 18 32.54 5.49 40.84
N GLY A 19 32.24 4.59 41.79
CA GLY A 19 33.21 4.05 42.74
C GLY A 19 34.37 3.31 42.05
N PHE A 20 34.09 2.65 40.92
CA PHE A 20 35.07 1.89 40.13
C PHE A 20 35.45 2.55 38.80
N LYS A 21 35.28 3.87 38.68
CA LYS A 21 35.41 4.61 37.41
C LYS A 21 36.71 4.36 36.65
N GLN A 22 37.84 4.12 37.33
CA GLN A 22 39.13 3.86 36.67
C GLN A 22 39.14 2.55 35.85
N TYR A 23 38.17 1.66 36.08
CA TYR A 23 38.06 0.36 35.40
C TYR A 23 36.99 0.37 34.30
N VAL A 24 36.27 1.47 34.10
CA VAL A 24 35.13 1.54 33.19
C VAL A 24 35.58 2.00 31.81
N SER A 25 35.10 1.34 30.75
CA SER A 25 35.23 1.79 29.35
C SER A 25 33.91 2.22 28.75
N THR A 26 32.81 1.55 29.08
CA THR A 26 31.49 1.85 28.52
C THR A 26 30.40 1.61 29.55
N VAL A 27 29.43 2.52 29.59
CA VAL A 27 28.17 2.35 30.34
C VAL A 27 27.02 2.33 29.34
N ASN A 28 26.20 1.29 29.38
CA ASN A 28 25.02 1.14 28.52
C ASN A 28 23.77 0.98 29.38
N ILE A 29 22.82 1.89 29.22
CA ILE A 29 21.49 1.79 29.82
C ILE A 29 20.47 1.59 28.70
N SER A 30 19.78 0.45 28.72
CA SER A 30 18.77 0.10 27.74
C SER A 30 17.51 -0.45 28.40
N TYR A 31 16.51 -0.75 27.60
CA TYR A 31 15.30 -1.42 28.06
C TYR A 31 14.73 -2.29 26.93
N ASP A 32 14.09 -3.39 27.31
CA ASP A 32 13.41 -4.32 26.40
C ASP A 32 12.03 -4.70 26.94
N HIS A 33 11.08 -4.91 26.04
CA HIS A 33 9.72 -5.34 26.38
C HIS A 33 9.61 -6.85 26.20
N GLY A 34 9.06 -7.55 27.19
CA GLY A 34 8.95 -9.01 27.19
C GLY A 34 7.63 -9.51 27.77
N ASN A 35 7.29 -10.73 27.40
CA ASN A 35 6.18 -11.49 27.98
C ASN A 35 6.67 -12.90 28.31
N THR A 36 6.57 -13.29 29.57
CA THR A 36 6.97 -14.62 30.04
C THR A 36 5.84 -15.25 30.85
N TYR A 37 5.31 -16.37 30.35
CA TYR A 37 4.17 -17.09 30.92
C TYR A 37 2.97 -16.18 31.23
N GLY A 38 2.67 -15.18 30.38
CA GLY A 38 1.56 -14.25 30.58
C GLY A 38 1.82 -13.12 31.58
N ASN A 39 3.05 -12.98 32.07
CA ASN A 39 3.50 -11.77 32.76
C ASN A 39 4.22 -10.88 31.76
N GLU A 40 3.67 -9.70 31.52
CA GLU A 40 4.27 -8.69 30.66
C GLU A 40 5.08 -7.72 31.50
N TYR A 41 6.25 -7.33 30.98
CA TYR A 41 7.17 -6.47 31.70
C TYR A 41 8.05 -5.66 30.75
N ILE A 42 8.65 -4.62 31.31
CA ILE A 42 9.75 -3.88 30.69
C ILE A 42 10.98 -4.13 31.53
N GLN A 43 12.00 -4.75 30.94
CA GLN A 43 13.27 -5.00 31.59
C GLN A 43 14.19 -3.82 31.33
N VAL A 44 14.59 -3.08 32.36
CA VAL A 44 15.65 -2.07 32.28
C VAL A 44 16.99 -2.76 32.51
N ILE A 45 17.95 -2.50 31.65
CA ILE A 45 19.25 -3.16 31.63
C ILE A 45 20.33 -2.10 31.82
N TYR A 46 21.21 -2.31 32.79
CA TYR A 46 22.39 -1.50 33.05
C TYR A 46 23.63 -2.38 32.88
N ARG A 47 24.49 -2.04 31.91
CA ARG A 47 25.70 -2.80 31.60
C ARG A 47 26.92 -1.91 31.64
N VAL A 48 27.94 -2.38 32.33
CA VAL A 48 29.28 -1.79 32.36
C VAL A 48 30.23 -2.71 31.61
N THR A 49 31.08 -2.14 30.76
CA THR A 49 32.21 -2.83 30.15
C THR A 49 33.50 -2.30 30.75
N GLY A 50 34.41 -3.20 31.08
CA GLY A 50 35.73 -2.87 31.63
C GLY A 50 36.67 -2.30 30.57
N ASN A 51 37.69 -1.56 31.00
CA ASN A 51 38.82 -1.16 30.17
C ASN A 51 40.01 -2.12 30.33
N ASP A 52 41.15 -1.81 29.71
CA ASP A 52 42.35 -2.66 29.79
C ASP A 52 42.86 -2.84 31.23
N GLN A 53 42.66 -1.85 32.11
CA GLN A 53 43.04 -1.97 33.53
C GLN A 53 42.15 -2.97 34.26
N PHE A 54 40.86 -3.03 33.92
CA PHE A 54 39.94 -4.03 34.46
C PHE A 54 40.37 -5.44 34.06
N GLU A 55 40.73 -5.65 32.79
CA GLU A 55 41.13 -6.98 32.29
C GLU A 55 42.43 -7.51 32.91
N GLN A 56 43.29 -6.61 33.38
CA GLN A 56 44.54 -6.94 34.07
C GLN A 56 44.32 -7.32 35.54
N LEU A 57 43.12 -7.13 36.11
CA LEU A 57 42.84 -7.48 37.50
C LEU A 57 42.74 -9.01 37.70
N PRO A 58 43.17 -9.49 38.88
CA PRO A 58 42.94 -10.88 39.30
C PRO A 58 41.46 -11.27 39.18
N PHE A 59 41.18 -12.53 38.82
CA PHE A 59 39.82 -13.05 38.62
C PHE A 59 38.89 -12.78 39.81
N ASN A 60 39.38 -12.95 41.04
CA ASN A 60 38.59 -12.73 42.25
C ASN A 60 38.23 -11.24 42.46
N GLU A 61 39.10 -10.32 42.04
CA GLU A 61 38.83 -8.87 42.12
C GLU A 61 37.86 -8.42 41.03
N ARG A 62 37.94 -8.99 39.83
CA ARG A 62 36.94 -8.75 38.78
C ARG A 62 35.54 -9.21 39.19
N ASN A 63 35.45 -10.39 39.80
CA ASN A 63 34.17 -10.94 40.25
C ASN A 63 33.59 -10.24 41.48
N SER A 64 34.39 -9.46 42.22
CA SER A 64 33.91 -8.67 43.35
C SER A 64 33.42 -7.27 42.97
N MET A 65 33.71 -6.81 41.75
CA MET A 65 33.22 -5.55 41.19
C MET A 65 31.96 -5.77 40.37
N PHE A 66 31.04 -4.80 40.37
CA PHE A 66 29.80 -4.83 39.59
C PHE A 66 28.91 -6.04 39.91
N GLN A 67 28.85 -6.45 41.18
CA GLN A 67 28.10 -7.64 41.61
C GLN A 67 26.59 -7.44 41.60
N MET A 68 26.14 -6.19 41.43
CA MET A 68 24.73 -5.87 41.46
C MET A 68 23.99 -6.43 40.27
N ALA A 69 22.70 -6.75 40.48
CA ALA A 69 21.84 -7.23 39.42
C ALA A 69 21.88 -6.22 38.26
N SER A 70 22.24 -6.66 37.07
CA SER A 70 22.36 -5.79 35.89
C SER A 70 21.01 -5.42 35.28
N THR A 71 19.91 -5.93 35.83
CA THR A 71 18.57 -5.72 35.28
C THR A 71 17.51 -5.49 36.35
N TYR A 72 16.59 -4.59 36.07
CA TYR A 72 15.36 -4.36 36.83
C TYR A 72 14.14 -4.69 35.98
N VAL A 73 13.10 -5.27 36.59
CA VAL A 73 11.86 -5.65 35.90
C VAL A 73 10.73 -4.73 36.33
N PHE A 74 10.32 -3.82 35.44
CA PHE A 74 9.12 -3.02 35.61
C PHE A 74 7.93 -3.83 35.13
N THR A 75 7.05 -4.22 36.06
CA THR A 75 5.90 -5.06 35.70
C THR A 75 4.89 -4.25 34.88
N LEU A 76 4.27 -4.82 33.86
CA LEU A 76 3.13 -4.21 33.17
C LEU A 76 1.84 -4.93 33.51
N ALA A 77 1.85 -6.26 33.37
CA ALA A 77 0.72 -7.12 33.70
C ALA A 77 1.20 -8.44 34.31
N THR A 78 0.36 -9.10 35.10
CA THR A 78 0.65 -10.42 35.67
C THR A 78 -0.54 -11.36 35.49
N ASN A 79 -0.30 -12.65 35.33
CA ASN A 79 -1.38 -13.64 35.21
C ASN A 79 -2.40 -13.62 36.37
N ARG A 80 -1.97 -13.18 37.56
CA ARG A 80 -2.82 -13.14 38.76
C ARG A 80 -3.75 -11.94 38.81
N LYS A 81 -3.44 -10.87 38.06
CA LYS A 81 -4.26 -9.67 37.94
C LYS A 81 -4.69 -9.55 36.49
N ARG A 82 -5.97 -9.80 36.21
CA ARG A 82 -6.60 -9.23 35.01
C ARG A 82 -6.59 -7.72 35.21
N PHE A 83 -5.48 -7.09 34.85
CA PHE A 83 -5.39 -5.64 34.77
C PHE A 83 -6.46 -5.20 33.76
N GLU A 84 -7.23 -4.18 34.10
CA GLU A 84 -8.07 -3.52 33.10
C GLU A 84 -7.15 -3.00 32.00
N GLU A 85 -7.53 -3.17 30.74
CA GLU A 85 -6.67 -2.91 29.58
C GLU A 85 -6.16 -1.46 29.53
N LYS A 86 -6.95 -0.53 30.08
CA LYS A 86 -6.60 0.87 30.37
C LYS A 86 -5.39 1.01 31.28
N GLU A 87 -5.31 0.18 32.31
CA GLU A 87 -4.22 0.17 33.28
C GLU A 87 -2.90 -0.26 32.62
N LYS A 88 -2.92 -1.24 31.69
CA LYS A 88 -1.72 -1.62 30.92
C LYS A 88 -1.18 -0.43 30.12
N LEU A 89 -2.03 0.28 29.37
CA LEU A 89 -1.61 1.46 28.60
C LEU A 89 -1.08 2.56 29.52
N TRP A 90 -1.78 2.84 30.62
CA TRP A 90 -1.34 3.80 31.62
C TRP A 90 0.03 3.42 32.20
N ARG A 91 0.28 2.14 32.51
CA ARG A 91 1.56 1.68 33.04
C ARG A 91 2.71 1.83 32.04
N ILE A 92 2.47 1.62 30.75
CA ILE A 92 3.46 1.86 29.69
C ILE A 92 3.78 3.36 29.61
N ILE A 93 2.77 4.22 29.68
CA ILE A 93 2.93 5.69 29.69
C ILE A 93 3.70 6.13 30.96
N ALA A 94 3.34 5.60 32.13
CA ALA A 94 4.01 5.88 33.39
C ALA A 94 5.49 5.48 33.32
N PHE A 95 5.80 4.29 32.79
CA PHE A 95 7.18 3.86 32.58
C PHE A 95 7.96 4.87 31.73
N ARG A 96 7.37 5.38 30.64
CA ARG A 96 8.04 6.36 29.78
C ARG A 96 8.48 7.60 30.56
N TYR A 97 7.56 8.24 31.28
CA TYR A 97 7.87 9.46 32.03
C TYR A 97 8.88 9.21 33.18
N ILE A 98 8.76 8.06 33.87
CA ILE A 98 9.73 7.65 34.89
C ILE A 98 11.11 7.44 34.27
N TYR A 99 11.18 6.70 33.16
CA TYR A 99 12.42 6.39 32.47
C TYR A 99 13.10 7.65 31.91
N GLU A 100 12.36 8.55 31.25
CA GLU A 100 12.89 9.85 30.77
C GLU A 100 13.52 10.67 31.91
N SER A 101 12.82 10.75 33.04
CA SER A 101 13.29 11.48 34.22
C SER A 101 14.56 10.87 34.82
N LEU A 102 14.57 9.54 35.01
CA LEU A 102 15.69 8.82 35.61
C LEU A 102 16.90 8.77 34.67
N MET A 103 16.70 8.62 33.36
CA MET A 103 17.78 8.63 32.38
C MET A 103 18.45 9.99 32.26
N SER A 104 17.67 11.07 32.34
CA SER A 104 18.23 12.43 32.36
C SER A 104 19.14 12.63 33.58
N TYR A 105 18.71 12.16 34.75
CA TYR A 105 19.55 12.17 35.94
C TYR A 105 20.79 11.27 35.80
N ALA A 106 20.62 10.07 35.26
CA ALA A 106 21.71 9.11 35.06
C ALA A 106 22.79 9.66 34.13
N ALA A 107 22.38 10.23 32.99
CA ALA A 107 23.28 10.90 32.05
C ALA A 107 24.12 11.97 32.77
N LEU A 108 23.46 12.93 33.45
CA LEU A 108 24.12 14.02 34.15
C LEU A 108 25.09 13.52 35.24
N LYS A 109 24.71 12.49 36.00
CA LYS A 109 25.56 11.94 37.05
C LYS A 109 26.78 11.22 36.48
N LEU A 110 26.60 10.41 35.44
CA LEU A 110 27.70 9.67 34.81
C LEU A 110 28.65 10.63 34.10
N GLU A 111 28.16 11.58 33.30
CA GLU A 111 28.97 12.59 32.61
C GLU A 111 29.76 13.47 33.57
N LYS A 112 29.22 13.76 34.76
CA LYS A 112 29.91 14.58 35.76
C LYS A 112 31.09 13.85 36.42
N HIS A 113 31.03 12.53 36.57
CA HIS A 113 31.98 11.78 37.41
C HIS A 113 32.89 10.84 36.62
N LEU A 114 32.48 10.45 35.41
CA LEU A 114 33.26 9.67 34.46
C LEU A 114 33.94 10.63 33.49
N ASP A 115 35.15 10.29 33.07
CA ASP A 115 35.89 11.10 32.12
C ASP A 115 35.31 10.89 30.70
N PRO A 116 34.75 11.95 30.07
CA PRO A 116 34.08 11.83 28.78
C PRO A 116 35.02 11.49 27.62
N GLU A 117 36.34 11.66 27.78
CA GLU A 117 37.31 11.28 26.75
C GLU A 117 37.63 9.78 26.77
N SER A 118 37.47 9.12 27.91
CA SER A 118 37.84 7.70 28.10
C SER A 118 36.65 6.77 28.29
N VAL A 119 35.47 7.28 28.67
CA VAL A 119 34.28 6.46 28.92
C VAL A 119 33.13 6.79 27.98
N VAL A 120 32.64 5.78 27.27
CA VAL A 120 31.49 5.92 26.36
C VAL A 120 30.18 5.66 27.12
N ILE A 121 29.30 6.66 27.19
CA ILE A 121 27.98 6.53 27.81
C ILE A 121 26.93 6.37 26.70
N LYS A 122 26.16 5.29 26.73
CA LYS A 122 25.08 4.98 25.77
C LYS A 122 23.77 4.78 26.52
N ILE A 123 22.82 5.69 26.33
CA ILE A 123 21.49 5.59 26.93
C ILE A 123 20.46 5.48 25.81
N LYS A 124 19.65 4.41 25.82
CA LYS A 124 18.59 4.19 24.82
C LYS A 124 17.46 5.19 25.05
N GLY A 125 17.27 6.12 24.13
CA GLY A 125 16.14 7.06 24.17
C GLY A 125 14.79 6.35 24.02
N ILE A 126 13.76 6.89 24.69
CA ILE A 126 12.40 6.31 24.70
C ILE A 126 11.40 7.07 23.82
N ASP A 127 11.76 8.26 23.34
CA ASP A 127 10.92 9.14 22.51
C ASP A 127 10.37 8.49 21.23
N LEU A 128 11.12 7.55 20.66
CA LEU A 128 10.77 6.84 19.43
C LEU A 128 10.28 5.42 19.69
N TRP A 129 9.96 5.07 20.94
CA TRP A 129 9.47 3.75 21.28
C TRP A 129 8.00 3.59 20.87
N PRO A 130 7.69 2.75 19.86
CA PRO A 130 6.34 2.72 19.29
C PRO A 130 5.30 2.29 20.32
N MET A 131 5.62 1.32 21.19
CA MET A 131 4.72 0.85 22.24
C MET A 131 4.21 1.99 23.11
N SER A 132 5.08 2.90 23.53
CA SER A 132 4.68 4.01 24.41
C SER A 132 3.96 5.12 23.64
N ASN A 133 4.42 5.44 22.44
CA ASN A 133 3.80 6.47 21.61
C ASN A 133 2.36 6.09 21.21
N TYR A 134 2.13 4.83 20.83
CA TYR A 134 0.78 4.34 20.56
C TYR A 134 -0.03 4.19 21.86
N ALA A 135 0.58 3.82 22.98
CA ALA A 135 -0.16 3.73 24.25
C ALA A 135 -0.71 5.11 24.63
N GLU A 136 0.09 6.16 24.49
CA GLU A 136 -0.34 7.55 24.70
C GLU A 136 -1.45 7.96 23.73
N LYS A 137 -1.30 7.66 22.43
CA LYS A 137 -2.34 7.93 21.41
C LYS A 137 -3.68 7.29 21.79
N PHE A 138 -3.68 5.99 22.07
CA PHE A 138 -4.89 5.23 22.37
C PHE A 138 -5.50 5.61 23.72
N PHE A 139 -4.67 5.92 24.73
CA PHE A 139 -5.14 6.39 26.04
C PHE A 139 -5.82 7.76 25.97
N LEU A 140 -5.38 8.66 25.09
CA LEU A 140 -5.95 10.00 24.91
C LEU A 140 -7.21 10.03 24.04
N THR A 141 -7.36 9.09 23.09
CA THR A 141 -8.50 9.07 22.16
C THR A 141 -9.79 8.51 22.72
N ASP A 142 -9.74 7.75 23.83
CA ASP A 142 -10.93 7.11 24.39
C ASP A 142 -11.54 7.94 25.53
N THR A 143 -12.67 8.58 25.26
CA THR A 143 -13.48 9.30 26.26
C THR A 143 -14.46 8.38 27.00
N THR A 144 -14.51 7.09 26.67
CA THR A 144 -15.44 6.12 27.26
C THR A 144 -14.69 5.05 28.06
N ASP A 145 -15.17 4.69 29.25
CA ASP A 145 -14.55 3.64 30.10
C ASP A 145 -14.72 2.20 29.56
N ARG A 146 -15.02 2.04 28.27
CA ARG A 146 -15.23 0.72 27.64
C ARG A 146 -14.14 0.45 26.61
N TYR A 147 -12.99 0.00 27.11
CA TYR A 147 -12.00 -0.66 26.27
C TYR A 147 -12.64 -1.88 25.60
N SER A 148 -12.56 -1.93 24.27
CA SER A 148 -13.03 -3.07 23.48
C SER A 148 -11.82 -3.88 23.01
N ASN A 149 -11.94 -5.22 23.01
CA ASN A 149 -10.90 -6.13 22.51
C ASN A 149 -10.38 -5.77 21.10
N ALA A 150 -11.21 -5.11 20.27
CA ALA A 150 -10.82 -4.64 18.94
C ALA A 150 -9.72 -3.55 18.98
N MET A 151 -9.80 -2.62 19.94
CA MET A 151 -8.84 -1.53 20.11
C MET A 151 -7.45 -2.04 20.51
N LEU A 152 -7.37 -3.09 21.32
CA LEU A 152 -6.09 -3.72 21.67
C LEU A 152 -5.46 -4.46 20.48
N SER A 153 -6.27 -5.19 19.73
CA SER A 153 -5.80 -5.82 18.49
C SER A 153 -5.24 -4.75 17.56
N ASP A 154 -5.88 -3.58 17.45
CA ASP A 154 -5.37 -2.48 16.63
C ASP A 154 -4.09 -1.87 17.20
N PHE A 155 -3.97 -1.71 18.53
CA PHE A 155 -2.75 -1.24 19.19
C PHE A 155 -1.54 -2.14 18.90
N ASP A 156 -1.67 -3.46 19.09
CA ASP A 156 -0.56 -4.39 18.85
C ASP A 156 -0.19 -4.46 17.35
N ILE A 157 -1.19 -4.43 16.45
CA ILE A 157 -0.95 -4.40 15.01
C ILE A 157 -0.25 -3.12 14.58
N ASP A 158 -0.70 -1.95 15.08
CA ASP A 158 -0.09 -0.65 14.78
C ASP A 158 1.40 -0.63 15.15
N ILE A 159 1.76 -1.18 16.32
CA ILE A 159 3.17 -1.26 16.78
C ILE A 159 4.00 -2.15 15.86
N VAL A 160 3.49 -3.33 15.51
CA VAL A 160 4.20 -4.28 14.64
C VAL A 160 4.39 -3.71 13.24
N GLN A 161 3.37 -3.02 12.72
CA GLN A 161 3.43 -2.42 11.40
C GLN A 161 4.28 -1.14 11.38
N TRP A 162 4.34 -0.38 12.47
CA TRP A 162 5.08 0.89 12.54
C TRP A 162 6.53 0.75 12.05
N ASN A 163 7.28 -0.20 12.60
CA ASN A 163 8.69 -0.42 12.22
C ASN A 163 8.82 -0.73 10.72
N LYS A 164 8.00 -1.66 10.23
CA LYS A 164 8.04 -2.11 8.83
C LYS A 164 7.64 -1.01 7.85
N LEU A 165 6.65 -0.20 8.22
CA LEU A 165 6.19 0.93 7.42
C LEU A 165 7.27 2.02 7.38
N HIS A 166 7.91 2.36 8.50
CA HIS A 166 9.01 3.32 8.52
C HIS A 166 10.24 2.84 7.74
N GLU A 167 10.55 1.54 7.81
CA GLU A 167 11.58 0.93 6.96
C GLU A 167 11.22 1.05 5.47
N LEU A 168 9.99 0.68 5.09
CA LEU A 168 9.51 0.82 3.72
C LEU A 168 9.53 2.28 3.23
N ALA A 169 9.18 3.24 4.09
CA ALA A 169 9.23 4.67 3.79
C ALA A 169 10.68 5.15 3.56
N ASN A 170 11.62 4.69 4.39
CA ASN A 170 13.05 4.98 4.21
C ASN A 170 13.58 4.41 2.90
N ASN A 171 13.21 3.17 2.57
CA ASN A 171 13.56 2.53 1.30
C ASN A 171 12.95 3.26 0.10
N SER A 172 11.78 3.86 0.28
CA SER A 172 11.05 4.63 -0.74
C SER A 172 11.58 6.04 -0.97
N LYS A 173 12.50 6.54 -0.12
CA LYS A 173 12.95 7.95 -0.14
C LYS A 173 13.45 8.41 -1.52
N LYS A 174 14.30 7.60 -2.17
CA LYS A 174 14.84 7.92 -3.51
C LYS A 174 13.74 8.00 -4.58
N ILE A 175 12.72 7.16 -4.48
CA ILE A 175 11.58 7.16 -5.40
C ILE A 175 10.73 8.40 -5.14
N TYR A 176 10.45 8.70 -3.87
CA TYR A 176 9.71 9.89 -3.48
C TYR A 176 10.37 11.19 -3.96
N ASP A 177 11.70 11.30 -3.85
CA ASP A 177 12.42 12.50 -4.28
C ASP A 177 12.32 12.73 -5.80
N LYS A 178 12.21 11.65 -6.60
CA LYS A 178 12.06 11.71 -8.06
C LYS A 178 10.61 11.88 -8.51
N GLU A 179 9.69 11.19 -7.85
CA GLU A 179 8.30 10.97 -8.30
C GLU A 179 7.28 11.52 -7.30
N LYS A 180 7.62 12.61 -6.59
CA LYS A 180 6.78 13.20 -5.54
C LYS A 180 5.31 13.38 -5.93
N LYS A 181 5.02 13.77 -7.17
CA LYS A 181 3.66 13.96 -7.71
C LYS A 181 2.83 12.68 -7.78
N ARG A 182 3.44 11.49 -7.67
CA ARG A 182 2.76 10.19 -7.67
C ARG A 182 2.35 9.72 -6.27
N PHE A 183 2.83 10.37 -5.20
CA PHE A 183 2.47 10.05 -3.81
C PHE A 183 1.28 10.89 -3.35
N THR A 184 0.10 10.65 -3.94
CA THR A 184 -1.06 11.53 -3.78
C THR A 184 -2.17 10.94 -2.93
N ILE A 185 -2.45 9.64 -3.06
CA ILE A 185 -3.51 8.99 -2.27
C ILE A 185 -3.01 8.62 -0.88
N THR A 186 -3.87 8.76 0.13
CA THR A 186 -3.59 8.36 1.50
C THR A 186 -4.25 7.05 1.89
N ALA A 187 -3.70 6.38 2.92
CA ALA A 187 -4.34 5.18 3.48
C ALA A 187 -5.77 5.44 4.00
N ALA A 188 -6.00 6.62 4.59
CA ALA A 188 -7.32 7.03 5.06
C ALA A 188 -8.34 7.15 3.91
N GLU A 189 -7.93 7.72 2.77
CA GLU A 189 -8.77 7.75 1.57
C GLU A 189 -9.11 6.33 1.09
N ILE A 190 -8.13 5.42 1.04
CA ILE A 190 -8.37 4.02 0.66
C ILE A 190 -9.39 3.38 1.61
N THR A 191 -9.24 3.56 2.92
CA THR A 191 -10.21 3.07 3.91
C THR A 191 -11.62 3.60 3.65
N SER A 192 -11.75 4.90 3.32
CA SER A 192 -13.05 5.53 3.06
C SER A 192 -13.76 4.97 1.82
N ILE A 193 -13.02 4.66 0.75
CA ILE A 193 -13.61 4.14 -0.50
C ILE A 193 -13.83 2.62 -0.45
N SER A 194 -13.05 1.89 0.35
CA SER A 194 -12.98 0.43 0.30
C SER A 194 -13.59 -0.30 1.49
N TYR A 195 -13.92 0.42 2.57
CA TYR A 195 -14.26 -0.16 3.88
C TYR A 195 -13.17 -1.06 4.48
N LEU A 196 -11.95 -1.08 3.90
CA LEU A 196 -10.81 -1.74 4.50
C LEU A 196 -10.35 -0.92 5.71
N ASN A 197 -10.07 -1.58 6.82
CA ASN A 197 -9.38 -0.90 7.92
C ASN A 197 -7.93 -0.55 7.51
N SER A 198 -7.32 0.40 8.22
CA SER A 198 -5.95 0.85 7.96
C SER A 198 -4.95 -0.31 7.97
N ASN A 199 -5.16 -1.28 8.87
CA ASN A 199 -4.30 -2.45 9.02
C ASN A 199 -4.24 -3.32 7.76
N SER A 200 -5.39 -3.53 7.10
CA SER A 200 -5.47 -4.25 5.81
C SER A 200 -4.79 -3.45 4.71
N VAL A 201 -4.99 -2.13 4.64
CA VAL A 201 -4.31 -1.27 3.67
C VAL A 201 -2.79 -1.39 3.84
N TYR A 202 -2.28 -1.21 5.06
CA TYR A 202 -0.86 -1.32 5.38
C TYR A 202 -0.30 -2.71 5.11
N ALA A 203 -1.04 -3.78 5.39
CA ALA A 203 -0.64 -5.13 5.04
C ALA A 203 -0.44 -5.30 3.52
N THR A 204 -1.34 -4.74 2.68
CA THR A 204 -1.16 -4.74 1.23
C THR A 204 0.11 -3.99 0.81
N LEU A 205 0.34 -2.79 1.37
CA LEU A 205 1.51 -1.98 1.04
C LEU A 205 2.81 -2.70 1.39
N LEU A 206 2.87 -3.33 2.57
CA LEU A 206 4.02 -4.10 3.03
C LEU A 206 4.24 -5.36 2.20
N ARG A 207 3.18 -6.14 1.91
CA ARG A 207 3.26 -7.39 1.14
C ARG A 207 3.85 -7.18 -0.25
N TYR A 208 3.44 -6.09 -0.91
CA TYR A 208 3.86 -5.80 -2.29
C TYR A 208 4.99 -4.76 -2.38
N ASN A 209 5.58 -4.35 -1.26
CA ASN A 209 6.60 -3.29 -1.20
C ASN A 209 6.19 -2.03 -1.97
N VAL A 210 4.93 -1.60 -1.80
CA VAL A 210 4.42 -0.40 -2.48
C VAL A 210 5.13 0.82 -1.89
N PRO A 211 5.76 1.69 -2.69
CA PRO A 211 6.45 2.85 -2.15
C PRO A 211 5.50 3.78 -1.40
N ILE A 212 5.93 4.20 -0.21
CA ILE A 212 5.16 5.10 0.66
C ILE A 212 6.01 6.25 1.18
N LYS A 213 5.33 7.30 1.63
CA LYS A 213 5.88 8.33 2.49
C LYS A 213 5.03 8.44 3.74
N ILE A 214 5.69 8.39 4.89
CA ILE A 214 5.04 8.56 6.19
C ILE A 214 5.19 10.00 6.66
N LYS A 215 4.09 10.52 7.22
CA LYS A 215 4.08 11.71 8.06
C LYS A 215 3.85 11.26 9.50
N GLY A 216 4.65 11.83 10.41
CA GLY A 216 4.69 11.44 11.81
C GLY A 216 5.90 10.56 12.10
N VAL A 217 6.65 10.91 13.15
CA VAL A 217 7.87 10.20 13.55
C VAL A 217 7.64 9.38 14.82
N LYS A 218 6.77 9.82 15.72
CA LYS A 218 6.44 9.07 16.96
C LYS A 218 5.31 8.07 16.75
N THR A 219 4.31 8.47 15.97
CA THR A 219 3.23 7.63 15.46
C THR A 219 3.02 7.94 13.97
N ILE A 220 2.26 7.10 13.27
CA ILE A 220 1.89 7.35 11.87
C ILE A 220 0.63 8.23 11.86
N ASP A 221 0.81 9.49 11.45
CA ASP A 221 -0.28 10.46 11.28
C ASP A 221 -0.95 10.31 9.92
N ALA A 222 -0.13 10.09 8.88
CA ALA A 222 -0.60 9.86 7.52
C ALA A 222 0.41 9.06 6.70
N THR A 223 -0.12 8.24 5.80
CA THR A 223 0.67 7.44 4.85
C THR A 223 0.28 7.84 3.45
N TYR A 224 1.18 8.49 2.72
CA TYR A 224 1.02 8.84 1.31
C TYR A 224 1.58 7.71 0.44
N ILE A 225 0.82 7.29 -0.54
CA ILE A 225 1.07 6.06 -1.27
C ILE A 225 1.32 6.37 -2.74
N HIS A 226 2.31 5.72 -3.33
CA HIS A 226 2.58 5.84 -4.75
C HIS A 226 1.46 5.22 -5.58
N THR A 227 0.71 6.04 -6.32
CA THR A 227 -0.53 5.62 -7.02
C THR A 227 -0.29 4.55 -8.09
N LEU A 228 0.68 4.74 -8.99
CA LEU A 228 0.96 3.76 -10.05
C LEU A 228 1.38 2.39 -9.47
N LYS A 229 2.32 2.38 -8.52
CA LYS A 229 2.76 1.15 -7.84
C LYS A 229 1.68 0.49 -7.02
N LEU A 230 0.75 1.26 -6.45
CA LEU A 230 -0.45 0.71 -5.83
C LEU A 230 -1.35 0.00 -6.85
N THR A 231 -1.55 0.57 -8.05
CA THR A 231 -2.34 -0.13 -9.10
C THR A 231 -1.71 -1.46 -9.50
N GLU A 232 -0.39 -1.52 -9.64
CA GLU A 232 0.35 -2.76 -9.93
C GLU A 232 0.15 -3.80 -8.80
N ALA A 233 0.22 -3.37 -7.55
CA ALA A 233 0.03 -4.23 -6.39
C ALA A 233 -1.40 -4.78 -6.28
N LEU A 234 -2.42 -3.94 -6.52
CA LEU A 234 -3.82 -4.35 -6.50
C LEU A 234 -4.11 -5.40 -7.58
N LYS A 235 -3.58 -5.20 -8.79
CA LYS A 235 -3.70 -6.19 -9.88
C LYS A 235 -3.04 -7.52 -9.52
N LYS A 236 -1.89 -7.49 -8.83
CA LYS A 236 -1.25 -8.71 -8.32
C LYS A 236 -2.09 -9.41 -7.25
N GLU A 237 -2.65 -8.67 -6.30
CA GLU A 237 -3.52 -9.23 -5.24
C GLU A 237 -4.79 -9.88 -5.82
N MET A 238 -5.39 -9.28 -6.85
CA MET A 238 -6.54 -9.86 -7.55
C MET A 238 -6.22 -11.23 -8.17
N ASN A 239 -5.00 -11.40 -8.68
CA ASN A 239 -4.53 -12.61 -9.36
C ASN A 239 -3.89 -13.63 -8.41
N ALA A 240 -3.73 -13.32 -7.12
CA ALA A 240 -2.99 -14.16 -6.18
C ALA A 240 -3.73 -15.44 -5.73
N GLY A 241 -4.98 -15.64 -6.14
CA GLY A 241 -5.80 -16.84 -5.84
C GLY A 241 -6.33 -16.90 -4.40
N ASP A 242 -5.52 -16.53 -3.42
CA ASP A 242 -5.83 -16.70 -1.99
C ASP A 242 -6.41 -15.45 -1.32
N TRP A 243 -6.53 -14.32 -2.04
CA TRP A 243 -7.07 -13.01 -1.62
C TRP A 243 -6.84 -12.66 -0.14
N ALA A 244 -5.63 -12.90 0.34
CA ALA A 244 -5.32 -12.95 1.76
C ALA A 244 -5.57 -11.61 2.49
N ILE A 245 -5.59 -10.49 1.76
CA ILE A 245 -5.77 -9.16 2.33
C ILE A 245 -7.00 -8.45 1.75
N CYS A 246 -7.22 -8.56 0.44
CA CYS A 246 -8.29 -7.82 -0.23
C CYS A 246 -8.99 -8.66 -1.31
N ARG A 247 -10.34 -8.66 -1.29
CA ARG A 247 -11.16 -9.33 -2.30
C ARG A 247 -11.03 -8.62 -3.66
N PRO A 248 -11.17 -9.34 -4.79
CA PRO A 248 -11.05 -8.75 -6.13
C PRO A 248 -11.97 -7.55 -6.37
N SER A 249 -13.24 -7.65 -5.96
CA SER A 249 -14.21 -6.55 -6.12
C SER A 249 -13.83 -5.29 -5.34
N VAL A 250 -13.14 -5.45 -4.20
CA VAL A 250 -12.65 -4.31 -3.42
C VAL A 250 -11.42 -3.71 -4.10
N CYS A 251 -10.51 -4.54 -4.63
CA CYS A 251 -9.37 -4.09 -5.43
C CYS A 251 -9.82 -3.32 -6.68
N GLU A 252 -10.82 -3.84 -7.41
CA GLU A 252 -11.40 -3.20 -8.60
C GLU A 252 -11.95 -1.82 -8.27
N ARG A 253 -12.70 -1.69 -7.18
CA ARG A 253 -13.22 -0.39 -6.74
C ARG A 253 -12.11 0.61 -6.44
N ILE A 254 -11.03 0.18 -5.77
CA ILE A 254 -9.87 1.05 -5.51
C ILE A 254 -9.17 1.42 -6.83
N LEU A 255 -8.98 0.46 -7.73
CA LEU A 255 -8.38 0.69 -9.05
C LEU A 255 -9.15 1.72 -9.87
N THR A 256 -10.48 1.56 -9.96
CA THR A 256 -11.35 2.51 -10.66
C THR A 256 -11.22 3.90 -10.08
N TYR A 257 -11.28 4.03 -8.75
CA TYR A 257 -11.09 5.31 -8.08
C TYR A 257 -9.73 5.96 -8.41
N LEU A 258 -8.64 5.18 -8.41
CA LEU A 258 -7.30 5.67 -8.76
C LEU A 258 -7.23 6.19 -10.21
N TYR A 259 -7.83 5.47 -11.16
CA TYR A 259 -7.87 5.89 -12.56
C TYR A 259 -8.74 7.13 -12.78
N ASP A 260 -9.83 7.27 -12.05
CA ASP A 260 -10.75 8.39 -12.19
C ASP A 260 -10.23 9.69 -11.55
N HIS A 261 -9.36 9.61 -10.54
CA HIS A 261 -8.94 10.78 -9.77
C HIS A 261 -7.45 11.13 -9.92
N TYR A 262 -6.59 10.14 -10.13
CA TYR A 262 -5.13 10.32 -10.06
C TYR A 262 -4.38 9.90 -11.33
N LEU A 263 -4.98 9.08 -12.18
CA LEU A 263 -4.33 8.45 -13.34
C LEU A 263 -5.16 8.60 -14.63
N LEU A 264 -5.76 9.77 -14.85
CA LEU A 264 -6.63 10.05 -16.01
C LEU A 264 -5.92 9.82 -17.35
N SER A 265 -4.69 10.30 -17.50
CA SER A 265 -3.89 10.12 -18.72
C SER A 265 -3.59 8.64 -19.00
N GLU A 266 -3.29 7.87 -17.96
CA GLU A 266 -3.04 6.44 -18.05
C GLU A 266 -4.32 5.68 -18.37
N LYS A 267 -5.45 6.09 -17.78
CA LYS A 267 -6.79 5.55 -18.10
C LYS A 267 -7.08 5.71 -19.59
N GLU A 268 -6.94 6.93 -20.12
CA GLU A 268 -7.14 7.21 -21.55
C GLU A 268 -6.21 6.37 -22.43
N SER A 269 -4.93 6.24 -22.04
CA SER A 269 -3.95 5.44 -22.78
C SER A 269 -4.34 3.95 -22.84
N ILE A 270 -4.78 3.37 -21.71
CA ILE A 270 -5.26 1.98 -21.65
C ILE A 270 -6.48 1.80 -22.55
N ILE A 271 -7.47 2.70 -22.46
CA ILE A 271 -8.69 2.62 -23.25
C ILE A 271 -8.37 2.71 -24.75
N ASN A 272 -7.57 3.68 -25.17
CA ASN A 272 -7.20 3.87 -26.57
C ASN A 272 -6.44 2.65 -27.13
N HIS A 273 -5.58 2.03 -26.33
CA HIS A 273 -4.90 0.80 -26.72
C HIS A 273 -5.88 -0.36 -26.89
N GLN A 274 -6.76 -0.58 -25.91
CA GLN A 274 -7.76 -1.66 -25.97
C GLN A 274 -8.76 -1.46 -27.11
N GLN A 275 -9.18 -0.22 -27.38
CA GLN A 275 -10.01 0.13 -28.52
C GLN A 275 -9.31 -0.20 -29.84
N SER A 276 -8.03 0.14 -29.95
CA SER A 276 -7.23 -0.16 -31.14
C SER A 276 -7.09 -1.66 -31.38
N GLU A 277 -6.82 -2.44 -30.34
CA GLU A 277 -6.77 -3.91 -30.40
C GLU A 277 -8.14 -4.54 -30.71
N TYR A 278 -9.22 -3.98 -30.17
CA TYR A 278 -10.58 -4.39 -30.49
C TYR A 278 -10.88 -4.18 -31.99
N LEU A 279 -10.52 -3.01 -32.55
CA LEU A 279 -10.74 -2.70 -33.97
C LEU A 279 -9.91 -3.57 -34.92
N LYS A 280 -8.67 -3.92 -34.56
CA LYS A 280 -7.82 -4.84 -35.36
C LYS A 280 -8.50 -6.18 -35.62
N ASN A 281 -9.22 -6.70 -34.62
CA ASN A 281 -9.89 -7.99 -34.69
C ASN A 281 -11.38 -7.87 -35.07
N PHE A 282 -11.84 -6.67 -35.39
CA PHE A 282 -13.26 -6.44 -35.63
C PHE A 282 -13.71 -7.06 -36.96
N ALA A 283 -14.90 -7.66 -36.96
CA ALA A 283 -15.42 -8.43 -38.08
C ALA A 283 -15.68 -7.57 -39.34
N VAL A 284 -15.96 -6.27 -39.18
CA VAL A 284 -16.20 -5.36 -40.29
C VAL A 284 -14.96 -4.51 -40.55
N GLN A 285 -14.51 -4.48 -41.80
CA GLN A 285 -13.33 -3.72 -42.22
C GLN A 285 -13.68 -2.71 -43.31
N GLU A 286 -12.77 -1.79 -43.59
CA GLU A 286 -12.93 -0.81 -44.66
C GLU A 286 -13.16 -1.50 -46.02
N GLY A 287 -14.18 -1.03 -46.74
CA GLY A 287 -14.61 -1.54 -48.03
C GLY A 287 -15.53 -2.77 -47.96
N ASP A 288 -15.84 -3.29 -46.78
CA ASP A 288 -16.90 -4.29 -46.61
C ASP A 288 -18.27 -3.69 -46.97
N ILE A 289 -19.21 -4.57 -47.32
CA ILE A 289 -20.61 -4.20 -47.56
C ILE A 289 -21.43 -4.56 -46.33
N VAL A 290 -22.20 -3.61 -45.84
CA VAL A 290 -23.04 -3.78 -44.65
C VAL A 290 -24.50 -3.53 -45.01
N GLN A 291 -25.39 -4.38 -44.50
CA GLN A 291 -26.84 -4.16 -44.53
C GLN A 291 -27.29 -3.62 -43.17
N LEU A 292 -27.92 -2.45 -43.20
CA LEU A 292 -28.46 -1.77 -42.01
C LEU A 292 -29.83 -2.32 -41.61
N GLN A 293 -30.28 -1.98 -40.40
CA GLN A 293 -31.62 -2.32 -39.89
C GLN A 293 -32.76 -1.81 -40.78
N ASP A 294 -32.59 -0.63 -41.39
CA ASP A 294 -33.54 -0.07 -42.35
C ASP A 294 -33.41 -0.65 -43.77
N LYS A 295 -32.68 -1.76 -43.91
CA LYS A 295 -32.40 -2.52 -45.14
C LYS A 295 -31.51 -1.81 -46.16
N ARG A 296 -31.00 -0.61 -45.88
CA ARG A 296 -30.01 0.03 -46.77
C ARG A 296 -28.73 -0.79 -46.84
N ILE A 297 -28.17 -0.90 -48.03
CA ILE A 297 -26.88 -1.52 -48.29
C ILE A 297 -25.85 -0.41 -48.48
N VAL A 298 -24.77 -0.50 -47.71
CA VAL A 298 -23.77 0.56 -47.59
C VAL A 298 -22.36 0.00 -47.70
N VAL A 299 -21.43 0.83 -48.17
CA VAL A 299 -19.99 0.51 -48.20
C VAL A 299 -19.33 1.15 -47.00
N VAL A 300 -18.55 0.37 -46.26
CA VAL A 300 -17.83 0.84 -45.07
C VAL A 300 -16.63 1.67 -45.50
N CYS A 301 -16.53 2.88 -44.94
CA CYS A 301 -15.36 3.74 -45.09
C CYS A 301 -14.39 3.56 -43.93
N SER A 302 -14.89 3.48 -42.71
CA SER A 302 -14.07 3.23 -41.52
C SER A 302 -14.92 2.78 -40.33
N VAL A 303 -14.27 2.13 -39.37
CA VAL A 303 -14.83 1.82 -38.04
C VAL A 303 -13.98 2.54 -37.01
N PHE A 304 -14.61 3.26 -36.08
CA PHE A 304 -13.91 4.07 -35.08
C PHE A 304 -14.71 4.17 -33.78
N PHE A 305 -14.06 4.59 -32.70
CA PHE A 305 -14.72 4.89 -31.43
C PHE A 305 -14.98 6.38 -31.28
N ASP A 306 -16.13 6.75 -30.71
CA ASP A 306 -16.43 8.14 -30.34
C ASP A 306 -15.96 8.47 -28.91
N SER A 307 -16.24 9.71 -28.48
CA SER A 307 -15.91 10.20 -27.14
C SER A 307 -16.64 9.47 -26.01
N ASN A 308 -17.71 8.74 -26.31
CA ASN A 308 -18.45 7.93 -25.35
C ASN A 308 -18.00 6.46 -25.40
N HIS A 309 -16.85 6.18 -26.02
CA HIS A 309 -16.31 4.83 -26.23
C HIS A 309 -17.27 3.89 -26.97
N SER A 310 -18.18 4.44 -27.78
CA SER A 310 -19.10 3.65 -28.60
C SER A 310 -18.52 3.40 -30.00
N ALA A 311 -18.61 2.15 -30.46
CA ALA A 311 -18.13 1.75 -31.78
C ALA A 311 -19.08 2.24 -32.89
N ASN A 312 -18.53 3.01 -33.82
CA ASN A 312 -19.26 3.68 -34.88
C ASN A 312 -18.75 3.24 -36.27
N LEU A 313 -19.68 3.17 -37.21
CA LEU A 313 -19.45 2.82 -38.61
C LEU A 313 -19.64 4.07 -39.48
N LYS A 314 -18.56 4.53 -40.12
CA LYS A 314 -18.63 5.52 -41.20
C LYS A 314 -18.85 4.80 -42.52
N TYR A 315 -19.86 5.22 -43.29
CA TYR A 315 -20.23 4.56 -44.54
C TYR A 315 -20.66 5.54 -45.63
N VAL A 316 -20.71 5.04 -46.87
CA VAL A 316 -21.40 5.65 -48.01
C VAL A 316 -22.52 4.74 -48.51
N ASN A 317 -23.64 5.31 -48.94
CA ASN A 317 -24.71 4.50 -49.54
C ASN A 317 -24.24 3.92 -50.89
N LEU A 318 -24.63 2.69 -51.16
CA LEU A 318 -24.46 2.09 -52.48
C LEU A 318 -25.64 2.51 -53.37
N LYS A 319 -25.33 3.12 -54.52
CA LYS A 319 -26.35 3.54 -55.51
C LYS A 319 -26.94 2.33 -56.23
N THR A 320 -28.02 2.55 -56.98
CA THR A 320 -28.70 1.51 -57.75
C THR A 320 -27.77 0.77 -58.72
N ASN A 321 -26.82 1.48 -59.33
CA ASN A 321 -25.79 0.96 -60.23
C ASN A 321 -24.53 0.40 -59.53
N LEU A 322 -24.57 0.22 -58.20
CA LEU A 322 -23.47 -0.25 -57.37
C LEU A 322 -22.26 0.69 -57.28
N GLU A 323 -22.41 1.94 -57.67
CA GLU A 323 -21.43 2.99 -57.39
C GLU A 323 -21.60 3.54 -55.97
N THR A 324 -20.51 4.04 -55.40
CA THR A 324 -20.56 4.71 -54.10
C THR A 324 -21.20 6.09 -54.20
N GLY A 325 -21.99 6.45 -53.19
CA GLY A 325 -22.46 7.81 -52.98
C GLY A 325 -21.32 8.75 -52.54
N GLU A 326 -21.52 10.05 -52.72
CA GLU A 326 -20.53 11.08 -52.36
C GLU A 326 -20.56 11.44 -50.86
N ARG A 327 -21.72 11.32 -50.23
CA ARG A 327 -21.91 11.72 -48.82
C ARG A 327 -21.60 10.56 -47.89
N THR A 328 -20.69 10.80 -46.95
CA THR A 328 -20.44 9.89 -45.83
C THR A 328 -21.47 10.12 -44.72
N ARG A 329 -21.82 9.06 -44.00
CA ARG A 329 -22.69 9.07 -42.82
C ARG A 329 -22.08 8.22 -41.72
N VAL A 330 -22.47 8.48 -40.48
CA VAL A 330 -22.03 7.73 -39.30
C VAL A 330 -23.25 7.12 -38.61
N ILE A 331 -23.13 5.87 -38.17
CA ILE A 331 -24.10 5.19 -37.32
C ILE A 331 -23.38 4.40 -36.24
N GLU A 332 -24.04 4.16 -35.12
CA GLU A 332 -23.62 3.14 -34.16
C GLU A 332 -23.66 1.76 -34.82
N ILE A 333 -22.65 0.94 -34.50
CA ILE A 333 -22.49 -0.36 -35.15
C ILE A 333 -23.61 -1.35 -34.82
N GLY A 334 -24.31 -1.17 -33.70
CA GLY A 334 -25.50 -1.96 -33.35
C GLY A 334 -26.65 -1.87 -34.36
N LYS A 335 -26.61 -0.88 -35.27
CA LYS A 335 -27.59 -0.71 -36.36
C LYS A 335 -27.23 -1.48 -37.64
N ALA A 336 -26.08 -2.15 -37.67
CA ALA A 336 -25.68 -3.05 -38.74
C ALA A 336 -26.17 -4.48 -38.47
N LEU A 337 -26.86 -5.09 -39.43
CA LEU A 337 -27.45 -6.44 -39.28
C LEU A 337 -26.59 -7.54 -39.89
N TYR A 338 -26.07 -7.29 -41.08
CA TYR A 338 -25.31 -8.26 -41.85
C TYR A 338 -24.12 -7.58 -42.51
N HIS A 339 -23.07 -8.36 -42.73
CA HIS A 339 -21.91 -7.91 -43.48
C HIS A 339 -21.51 -8.95 -44.53
N LEU A 340 -20.89 -8.44 -45.59
CA LEU A 340 -20.30 -9.19 -46.69
C LEU A 340 -18.89 -8.63 -46.89
N LYS A 341 -17.90 -9.52 -47.00
CA LYS A 341 -16.50 -9.10 -47.10
C LYS A 341 -16.25 -8.38 -48.42
N ARG A 342 -15.35 -7.40 -48.39
CA ARG A 342 -14.91 -6.64 -49.57
C ARG A 342 -14.51 -7.57 -50.72
N LYS A 343 -13.79 -8.65 -50.45
CA LYS A 343 -13.38 -9.64 -51.46
C LYS A 343 -14.59 -10.23 -52.18
N ASP A 344 -15.56 -10.73 -51.43
CA ASP A 344 -16.78 -11.33 -51.99
C ASP A 344 -17.57 -10.29 -52.83
N PHE A 345 -17.59 -9.04 -52.39
CA PHE A 345 -18.20 -7.96 -53.16
C PHE A 345 -17.45 -7.68 -54.47
N LEU A 346 -16.10 -7.65 -54.46
CA LEU A 346 -15.30 -7.48 -55.66
C LEU A 346 -15.45 -8.66 -56.64
N ASP A 347 -15.51 -9.89 -56.12
CA ASP A 347 -15.76 -11.12 -56.89
C ASP A 347 -17.16 -11.09 -57.52
N PHE A 348 -18.16 -10.56 -56.82
CA PHE A 348 -19.47 -10.31 -57.40
C PHE A 348 -19.42 -9.26 -58.52
N MET A 349 -18.72 -8.15 -58.29
CA MET A 349 -18.61 -7.05 -59.25
C MET A 349 -17.89 -7.44 -60.55
N SER A 350 -16.99 -8.43 -60.49
CA SER A 350 -16.27 -8.97 -61.66
C SER A 350 -17.05 -10.06 -62.41
N SER A 351 -17.94 -10.79 -61.72
CA SER A 351 -18.69 -11.92 -62.29
C SER A 351 -20.03 -11.54 -62.92
N ILE A 352 -20.47 -10.28 -62.82
CA ILE A 352 -21.78 -9.85 -63.30
C ILE A 352 -21.72 -8.80 -64.40
N ALA A 353 -22.49 -9.02 -65.48
CA ALA A 353 -22.61 -8.07 -66.58
C ALA A 353 -23.48 -6.85 -66.23
N VAL A 354 -24.52 -7.04 -65.42
CA VAL A 354 -25.46 -5.99 -65.01
C VAL A 354 -25.28 -5.66 -63.54
N LYS A 355 -24.78 -4.46 -63.25
CA LYS A 355 -24.55 -3.96 -61.90
C LYS A 355 -25.83 -3.31 -61.37
N HIS A 356 -26.58 -4.04 -60.53
CA HIS A 356 -27.81 -3.53 -59.94
C HIS A 356 -27.99 -3.96 -58.48
N LEU A 357 -28.44 -3.05 -57.62
CA LEU A 357 -28.59 -3.25 -56.16
C LEU A 357 -29.49 -4.44 -55.80
N SER A 358 -30.61 -4.63 -56.51
CA SER A 358 -31.52 -5.75 -56.27
C SER A 358 -30.88 -7.12 -56.58
N ILE A 359 -29.91 -7.15 -57.50
CA ILE A 359 -29.19 -8.39 -57.83
C ILE A 359 -28.15 -8.68 -56.76
N LEU A 360 -27.43 -7.65 -56.29
CA LEU A 360 -26.51 -7.76 -55.16
C LEU A 360 -27.24 -8.25 -53.90
N ASP A 361 -28.40 -7.68 -53.56
CA ASP A 361 -29.16 -8.06 -52.36
C ASP A 361 -29.59 -9.54 -52.40
N LYS A 362 -30.10 -10.01 -53.55
CA LYS A 362 -30.42 -11.43 -53.76
C LYS A 362 -29.19 -12.34 -53.66
N TRP A 363 -28.06 -11.92 -54.25
CA TRP A 363 -26.82 -12.68 -54.24
C TRP A 363 -26.21 -12.76 -52.83
N MET A 364 -26.31 -11.67 -52.08
CA MET A 364 -25.85 -11.52 -50.71
C MET A 364 -26.67 -12.38 -49.72
N ALA A 365 -27.94 -12.65 -50.01
CA ALA A 365 -28.84 -13.37 -49.09
C ALA A 365 -28.30 -14.73 -48.59
N LYS A 366 -27.46 -15.42 -49.38
CA LYS A 366 -26.83 -16.70 -49.02
C LYS A 366 -25.39 -16.60 -48.52
N ARG A 367 -24.79 -15.40 -48.57
CA ARG A 367 -23.35 -15.17 -48.35
C ARG A 367 -23.05 -14.17 -47.25
N LYS A 368 -24.03 -13.36 -46.87
CA LYS A 368 -23.89 -12.43 -45.76
C LYS A 368 -23.82 -13.16 -44.44
N THR A 369 -22.96 -12.66 -43.57
CA THR A 369 -22.82 -13.15 -42.21
C THR A 369 -23.52 -12.18 -41.28
N LYS A 370 -24.35 -12.69 -40.38
CA LYS A 370 -25.00 -11.87 -39.33
C LYS A 370 -23.92 -11.22 -38.48
N LEU A 371 -24.00 -9.91 -38.31
CA LEU A 371 -23.07 -9.19 -37.45
C LEU A 371 -23.49 -9.43 -36.00
N MET A 372 -22.61 -10.08 -35.23
CA MET A 372 -22.75 -10.20 -33.79
C MET A 372 -21.90 -9.10 -33.16
N PHE A 373 -22.55 -8.13 -32.52
CA PHE A 373 -21.88 -7.05 -31.83
C PHE A 373 -21.90 -7.30 -30.33
N SER A 374 -20.72 -7.30 -29.71
CA SER A 374 -20.55 -7.22 -28.26
C SER A 374 -20.07 -5.81 -27.94
N PRO A 375 -20.79 -5.05 -27.10
CA PRO A 375 -20.36 -3.72 -26.66
C PRO A 375 -18.92 -3.77 -26.14
N PHE A 376 -18.12 -2.77 -26.51
CA PHE A 376 -16.79 -2.60 -25.95
C PHE A 376 -16.92 -2.07 -24.53
N GLU A 377 -16.39 -2.80 -23.57
CA GLU A 377 -16.25 -2.35 -22.18
C GLU A 377 -14.75 -2.29 -21.85
N PRO A 378 -14.23 -1.12 -21.45
CA PRO A 378 -12.82 -0.99 -21.13
C PRO A 378 -12.50 -1.75 -19.84
N ASP A 379 -11.43 -2.54 -19.88
CA ASP A 379 -10.96 -3.36 -18.76
C ASP A 379 -9.71 -2.74 -18.14
N LEU A 380 -9.88 -1.91 -17.11
CA LEU A 380 -8.76 -1.22 -16.44
C LEU A 380 -7.85 -2.18 -15.66
N VAL A 381 -8.28 -3.43 -15.43
CA VAL A 381 -7.46 -4.46 -14.76
C VAL A 381 -6.37 -4.94 -15.70
N LYS A 382 -6.69 -5.19 -16.99
CA LYS A 382 -5.74 -5.73 -17.99
C LYS A 382 -4.55 -4.82 -18.34
N GLY A 383 -4.63 -3.51 -18.08
CA GLY A 383 -3.51 -2.57 -18.28
C GLY A 383 -2.98 -2.50 -19.72
N LEU A 384 -1.82 -1.86 -19.90
CA LEU A 384 -1.08 -1.86 -21.17
C LEU A 384 -0.15 -3.10 -21.21
N PRO A 385 0.05 -3.74 -22.38
CA PRO A 385 1.11 -4.73 -22.53
C PRO A 385 2.48 -4.08 -22.29
N HIS A 386 3.30 -4.71 -21.45
CA HIS A 386 4.65 -4.27 -21.10
C HIS A 386 5.68 -4.65 -22.16
#